data_AF-A0A4P7SW25-F1
#
_entry.id   AF-A0A4P7SW25-F1
#
_cell.length_a   1.000
_cell.length_b   1.000
_cell.length_c   1.000
_cell.angle_alpha   90.00
_cell.angle_beta   90.00
_cell.angle_gamma   90.00
#
_symmetry.space_group_name_H-M   'P 1'
#
loop_
_entity.id
_entity.type
_entity.pdbx_description
1 polymer ?
#
loop_
_entity_poly.entity_id
_entity_poly.type
_entity_poly.pdbx_seq_one_letter_code
_entity_poly.pdbx_strand_id
1 'polypeptide(L)'
;MAGATGGTVADPVAAADAAACASRSYEVRLLAARVAVCADRADSALSRLAGLELQTWQSPAGRAYRTALSLQAASLRRSRNTLQEASAVVLRHAQNVVLSSGRQGY
;
A
#
# COMPACT_ATOMS: atom_id res chain seq x y z
N MET A 1 2.32 -6.46 -56.50
CA MET A 1 2.75 -5.07 -56.24
C MET A 1 1.53 -4.33 -55.69
N ALA A 2 1.72 -3.59 -54.58
CA ALA A 2 0.72 -2.84 -53.77
C ALA A 2 -0.33 -3.71 -53.04
N GLY A 3 -0.43 -3.80 -51.71
CA GLY A 3 0.07 -2.94 -50.64
C GLY A 3 -1.00 -1.93 -50.22
N ALA A 4 -1.75 -2.23 -49.15
CA ALA A 4 -2.41 -1.22 -48.33
C ALA A 4 -2.68 -1.81 -46.93
N THR A 5 -1.82 -1.40 -46.02
CA THR A 5 -1.84 -1.58 -44.57
C THR A 5 -3.21 -1.27 -43.97
N GLY A 6 -3.85 -2.28 -43.38
CA GLY A 6 -4.93 -2.09 -42.41
C GLY A 6 -4.37 -1.43 -41.16
N GLY A 7 -4.28 -0.10 -41.19
CA GLY A 7 -3.98 0.70 -40.01
C GLY A 7 -5.22 0.75 -39.14
N THR A 8 -5.25 -0.06 -38.07
CA THR A 8 -6.22 0.06 -36.99
C THR A 8 -6.03 1.43 -36.35
N VAL A 9 -6.80 2.42 -36.81
CA VAL A 9 -6.94 3.68 -36.10
C VAL A 9 -7.56 3.29 -34.77
N ALA A 10 -6.80 3.40 -33.68
CA ALA A 10 -7.32 3.12 -32.36
C ALA A 10 -8.59 3.94 -32.16
N ASP A 11 -9.71 3.27 -31.89
CA ASP A 11 -11.01 3.89 -31.71
C ASP A 11 -10.87 4.96 -30.60
N PRO A 12 -11.17 6.24 -30.86
CA PRO A 12 -10.93 7.32 -29.88
C PRO A 12 -11.63 7.07 -28.54
N VAL A 13 -12.73 6.30 -28.54
CA VAL A 13 -13.42 5.85 -27.33
C VAL A 13 -12.56 4.87 -26.53
N ALA A 14 -11.96 3.86 -27.18
CA ALA A 14 -11.07 2.91 -26.51
C ALA A 14 -9.81 3.58 -25.96
N ALA A 15 -9.28 4.59 -26.67
CA ALA A 15 -8.16 5.40 -26.19
C ALA A 15 -8.54 6.25 -24.95
N ALA A 16 -9.74 6.83 -24.93
CA ALA A 16 -10.26 7.58 -23.78
C ALA A 16 -10.51 6.67 -22.56
N ASP A 17 -11.06 5.47 -22.76
CA ASP A 17 -11.28 4.49 -21.70
C ASP A 17 -9.95 3.98 -21.11
N ALA A 18 -8.96 3.72 -21.96
CA ALA A 18 -7.61 3.36 -21.52
C ALA A 18 -6.96 4.48 -20.68
N ALA A 19 -7.12 5.75 -21.09
CA ALA A 19 -6.64 6.90 -20.33
C ALA A 19 -7.35 7.04 -18.97
N ALA A 20 -8.67 6.85 -18.93
CA ALA A 20 -9.45 6.88 -17.69
C ALA A 20 -9.07 5.74 -16.73
N CYS A 21 -8.83 4.53 -17.24
CA CYS A 21 -8.32 3.41 -16.43
C CYS A 21 -6.89 3.65 -15.93
N ALA A 22 -6.01 4.24 -16.73
CA ALA A 22 -4.66 4.61 -16.31
C ALA A 22 -4.68 5.66 -15.19
N SER A 23 -5.55 6.67 -15.30
CA SER A 23 -5.76 7.70 -14.27
C SER A 23 -6.23 7.10 -12.94
N ARG A 24 -7.31 6.29 -12.96
CA ARG A 24 -7.81 5.59 -11.76
C ARG A 24 -6.74 4.70 -11.13
N SER A 25 -6.00 3.95 -11.94
CA SER A 25 -4.93 3.07 -11.45
C SER A 25 -3.77 3.86 -10.85
N TYR A 26 -3.52 5.08 -11.30
CA TYR A 26 -2.55 5.97 -10.68
C TYR A 26 -3.01 6.44 -9.29
N GLU A 27 -4.26 6.87 -9.14
CA GLU A 27 -4.81 7.28 -7.84
C GLU A 27 -4.77 6.14 -6.81
N VAL A 28 -5.12 4.92 -7.23
CA VAL A 28 -5.08 3.73 -6.36
C VAL A 28 -3.64 3.39 -5.96
N ARG A 29 -2.66 3.53 -6.87
CA ARG A 29 -1.23 3.38 -6.52
C ARG A 29 -0.76 4.44 -5.54
N LEU A 30 -1.21 5.69 -5.69
CA LEU A 30 -0.89 6.77 -4.76
C LEU A 30 -1.45 6.48 -3.36
N LEU A 31 -2.67 5.95 -3.27
CA LEU A 31 -3.24 5.51 -2.01
C LEU A 31 -2.40 4.40 -1.37
N ALA A 32 -1.98 3.39 -2.15
CA ALA A 32 -1.13 2.33 -1.63
C ALA A 32 0.22 2.86 -1.10
N ALA A 33 0.84 3.81 -1.80
CA ALA A 33 2.06 4.46 -1.34
C ALA A 33 1.86 5.20 0.00
N ARG A 34 0.72 5.90 0.17
CA ARG A 34 0.39 6.55 1.44
C ARG A 34 0.21 5.53 2.58
N VAL A 35 -0.44 4.40 2.31
CA VAL A 35 -0.60 3.31 3.29
C VAL A 35 0.76 2.72 3.68
N ALA A 36 1.67 2.54 2.71
CA ALA A 36 3.03 2.09 2.99
C ALA A 36 3.80 3.06 3.91
N VAL A 37 3.71 4.38 3.66
CA VAL A 37 4.29 5.40 4.55
C VAL A 37 3.71 5.32 5.97
N CYS A 38 2.43 4.99 6.13
CA CYS A 38 1.86 4.76 7.47
C CYS A 38 2.47 3.54 8.17
N ALA A 39 2.76 2.46 7.43
CA ALA A 39 3.46 1.29 7.97
C ALA A 39 4.90 1.64 8.41
N ASP A 40 5.64 2.41 7.61
CA ASP A 40 7.01 2.84 7.94
C ASP A 40 7.06 3.72 9.19
N ARG A 41 6.05 4.59 9.36
CA ARG A 41 5.88 5.39 10.58
C ARG A 41 5.60 4.52 11.80
N ALA A 42 4.81 3.45 11.66
CA ALA A 42 4.55 2.52 12.75
C ALA A 42 5.82 1.73 13.14
N ASP A 43 6.64 1.32 12.16
CA ASP A 43 7.94 0.70 12.45
C ASP A 43 8.92 1.67 13.12
N SER A 44 8.93 2.94 12.72
CA SER A 44 9.71 3.99 13.38
C SER A 44 9.26 4.23 14.83
N ALA A 45 7.95 4.12 15.12
CA ALA A 45 7.46 4.19 16.49
C ALA A 45 7.90 2.97 17.31
N LEU A 46 7.85 1.77 16.73
CA LEU A 46 8.28 0.53 17.39
C LEU A 46 9.78 0.53 17.72
N SER A 47 10.64 1.03 16.84
CA SER A 47 12.08 1.13 17.10
C SER A 47 12.37 2.10 18.26
N ARG A 48 11.66 3.23 18.31
CA ARG A 48 11.75 4.19 19.41
C ARG A 48 11.27 3.60 20.73
N LEU A 49 10.18 2.83 20.72
CA LEU A 49 9.69 2.14 21.92
C LEU A 49 10.69 1.09 22.42
N ALA A 50 11.35 0.37 21.52
CA ALA A 50 12.37 -0.62 21.88
C ALA A 50 13.63 0.03 22.51
N GLY A 51 13.93 1.28 22.13
CA GLY A 51 15.04 2.05 22.70
C GLY A 51 14.76 2.69 24.07
N LEU A 52 13.55 2.54 24.63
CA LEU A 52 13.25 3.07 25.96
C LEU A 52 13.92 2.21 27.05
N GLU A 53 14.97 2.76 27.67
CA GLU A 53 15.71 2.11 28.76
C GLU A 53 14.97 2.18 30.10
N LEU A 54 14.02 1.28 30.30
CA LEU A 54 13.32 1.12 31.60
C LEU A 54 13.42 -0.31 32.15
N GLN A 55 14.30 -1.12 31.59
CA GLN A 55 14.53 -2.51 32.01
C GLN A 55 15.14 -2.61 33.41
N THR A 56 15.94 -1.62 33.82
CA THR A 56 16.61 -1.58 35.13
C THR A 56 15.68 -1.15 36.27
N TRP A 57 14.50 -0.58 35.96
CA TRP A 57 13.55 -0.13 36.97
C TRP A 57 12.73 -1.29 37.54
N GLN A 58 13.15 -1.80 38.70
CA GLN A 58 12.63 -3.04 39.30
C GLN A 58 11.37 -2.85 40.18
N SER A 59 10.86 -1.63 40.30
CA SER A 59 9.67 -1.32 41.11
C SER A 59 8.38 -1.95 40.54
N PRO A 60 7.31 -2.11 41.34
CA PRO A 60 5.99 -2.48 40.83
C PRO A 60 5.47 -1.54 39.74
N ALA A 61 5.73 -0.23 39.88
CA ALA A 61 5.41 0.77 38.86
C ALA A 61 6.18 0.51 37.55
N GLY A 62 7.47 0.16 37.64
CA GLY A 62 8.29 -0.20 36.48
C GLY A 62 7.77 -1.45 35.75
N ARG A 63 7.34 -2.48 36.50
CA ARG A 63 6.71 -3.67 35.89
C ARG A 63 5.39 -3.34 35.19
N ALA A 64 4.54 -2.52 35.82
CA ALA A 64 3.27 -2.09 35.23
C ALA A 64 3.50 -1.30 33.93
N TYR A 65 4.47 -0.38 33.94
CA TYR A 65 4.88 0.38 32.76
C TYR A 65 5.34 -0.53 31.61
N ARG A 66 6.28 -1.46 31.86
CA ARG A 66 6.78 -2.39 30.83
C ARG A 66 5.67 -3.29 30.27
N THR A 67 4.72 -3.68 31.10
CA THR A 67 3.54 -4.45 30.67
C THR A 67 2.68 -3.62 29.72
N ALA A 68 2.34 -2.38 30.08
CA ALA A 68 1.57 -1.47 29.24
C ALA A 68 2.29 -1.19 27.90
N LEU A 69 3.60 -0.94 27.95
CA LEU A 69 4.44 -0.73 26.76
C LEU A 69 4.42 -1.95 25.83
N SER A 70 4.51 -3.16 26.40
CA SER A 70 4.47 -4.41 25.63
C SER A 70 3.12 -4.60 24.92
N LEU A 71 2.01 -4.26 25.58
CA LEU A 71 0.68 -4.30 24.99
C LEU A 71 0.53 -3.29 23.83
N GLN A 72 1.03 -2.06 24.03
CA GLN A 72 1.03 -1.03 22.98
C GLN A 72 1.89 -1.44 21.79
N ALA A 73 3.10 -1.96 22.02
CA ALA A 73 3.97 -2.47 20.97
C ALA A 73 3.32 -3.63 20.20
N ALA A 74 2.65 -4.56 20.89
CA ALA A 74 1.92 -5.65 20.24
C ALA A 74 0.74 -5.15 19.39
N SER A 75 0.02 -4.12 19.86
CA SER A 75 -1.03 -3.46 19.08
C SER A 75 -0.47 -2.80 17.83
N LEU A 76 0.61 -2.00 17.96
CA LEU A 76 1.26 -1.32 16.84
C LEU A 76 1.81 -2.28 15.79
N ARG A 77 2.43 -3.40 16.19
CA ARG A 77 2.89 -4.45 15.25
C ARG A 77 1.75 -5.03 14.43
N ARG A 78 0.60 -5.33 15.07
CA ARG A 78 -0.58 -5.82 14.36
C ARG A 78 -1.08 -4.80 13.34
N SER A 79 -1.24 -3.54 13.76
CA SER A 79 -1.66 -2.46 12.85
C SER A 79 -0.69 -2.28 11.68
N ARG A 80 0.62 -2.34 11.92
CA ARG A 80 1.64 -2.23 10.87
C ARG A 80 1.52 -3.37 9.86
N ASN A 81 1.36 -4.61 10.33
CA ASN A 81 1.19 -5.76 9.45
C ASN A 81 -0.07 -5.62 8.57
N THR A 82 -1.20 -5.21 9.17
CA THR A 82 -2.43 -4.96 8.42
C THR A 82 -2.26 -3.86 7.36
N LEU A 83 -1.51 -2.80 7.66
CA LEU A 83 -1.21 -1.74 6.68
C LEU A 83 -0.34 -2.27 5.52
N GLN A 84 0.64 -3.12 5.80
CA GLN A 84 1.48 -3.74 4.76
C GLN A 84 0.68 -4.68 3.87
N GLU A 85 -0.21 -5.49 4.46
CA GLU A 85 -1.11 -6.36 3.70
C GLU A 85 -2.09 -5.54 2.84
N ALA A 86 -2.68 -4.49 3.41
CA ALA A 86 -3.59 -3.61 2.70
C ALA A 86 -2.91 -2.92 1.51
N SER A 87 -1.68 -2.40 1.68
CA SER A 87 -0.96 -1.77 0.57
C SER A 87 -0.67 -2.75 -0.56
N ALA A 88 -0.30 -3.99 -0.25
CA ALA A 88 -0.06 -5.03 -1.23
C ALA A 88 -1.34 -5.41 -2.00
N VAL A 89 -2.48 -5.54 -1.32
CA VAL A 89 -3.78 -5.80 -1.94
C VAL A 89 -4.20 -4.66 -2.86
N VAL A 90 -4.06 -3.41 -2.42
CA VAL A 90 -4.42 -2.22 -3.20
C VAL A 90 -3.53 -2.07 -4.44
N LEU A 91 -2.22 -2.34 -4.34
CA LEU A 91 -1.31 -2.35 -5.49
C LEU A 91 -1.70 -3.41 -6.52
N ARG A 92 -2.03 -4.62 -6.06
CA ARG A 92 -2.51 -5.70 -6.94
C ARG A 92 -3.81 -5.29 -7.63
N HIS A 93 -4.73 -4.66 -6.91
CA HIS A 93 -5.97 -4.15 -7.49
C HIS A 93 -5.70 -3.10 -8.58
N ALA A 94 -4.79 -2.15 -8.34
CA ALA A 94 -4.42 -1.15 -9.34
C ALA A 94 -3.86 -1.79 -10.63
N GLN A 95 -3.05 -2.84 -10.51
CA GLN A 95 -2.53 -3.58 -11.66
C GLN A 95 -3.66 -4.26 -12.46
N ASN A 96 -4.61 -4.89 -11.76
CA ASN A 96 -5.74 -5.57 -12.39
C ASN A 96 -6.68 -4.60 -13.13
N VAL A 97 -6.83 -3.37 -12.64
CA VAL A 97 -7.65 -2.33 -13.31
C VAL A 97 -7.04 -1.93 -14.66
N VAL A 98 -5.71 -1.75 -14.74
CA VAL A 98 -5.02 -1.47 -16.02
C VAL A 98 -5.14 -2.63 -17.00
N LEU A 99 -4.96 -3.87 -16.53
CA LEU A 99 -5.02 -5.06 -17.38
C LEU A 99 -6.42 -5.31 -17.96
N SER A 100 -7.47 -4.99 -17.20
CA SER A 100 -8.86 -5.14 -17.64
C SER A 100 -9.21 -4.21 -18.81
N SER A 101 -8.67 -2.99 -18.85
CA SER A 101 -8.87 -2.07 -19.98
C SER A 101 -8.15 -2.51 -21.26
N GLY A 102 -7.02 -3.22 -21.17
CA GLY A 102 -6.30 -3.70 -22.35
C GLY A 102 -6.95 -4.91 -23.04
N ARG A 103 -7.90 -5.57 -22.36
CA ARG A 103 -8.60 -6.78 -22.84
C ARG A 103 -9.90 -6.47 -23.59
N GLN A 104 -10.34 -5.22 -23.63
CA GLN A 104 -11.66 -4.87 -24.18
C GLN A 104 -11.64 -4.44 -25.66
N GLY A 105 -10.51 -4.62 -26.36
CA GLY A 105 -10.31 -4.17 -27.75
C GLY A 105 -10.07 -5.30 -28.76
N TYR A 106 -10.91 -6.34 -28.76
CA TYR A 106 -10.96 -7.35 -29.84
C TYR A 106 -12.29 -7.27 -30.58
#